data_AF-A0A7S3HUY2-F1
#
_entry.id   AF-A0A7S3HUY2-F1
#
_cell.length_a   1.000
_cell.length_b   1.000
_cell.length_c   1.000
_cell.angle_alpha   90.00
_cell.angle_beta   90.00
_cell.angle_gamma   90.00
#
_symmetry.space_group_name_H-M   'P 1'
#
loop_
_entity.id
_entity.type
_entity.pdbx_description
1 polymer ?
#
loop_
_entity_poly.entity_id
_entity_poly.type
_entity_poly.pdbx_seq_one_letter_code
_entity_poly.pdbx_strand_id
1 'polypeptide(L)'
;DDQRPEETLAVEGVDGAPLNKMTLQQRTRGFLERKKLLAELTLAYERASFSPLGSLAISALLLPFSAHELFLKSLAPQTAVALEDAFSSVVMPKSVTDFDSPFSDAEASSRLAQVFKNIGVTKQNDFARLVMLTGHGARSVNNPLIAAYGRDESGPNARVFARYANNPSVRMMLRQQYGINIPDDTWFVGGYHDTTSDTVELYDVERVPATHERDLARARDVIDRARAQNALERCQKFFLADDVQTPEQALKHVRLRARDTAEVRPELAHSTNGAVIVGRRELTKGKFLDRRAFLPSYDPFEDDERGTNLESVLTPALLVGSSISLEYLFSTVNGGAGTKAP
;
A
#
# COMPACT_ATOMS: atom_id res chain seq x y z
N ASP A 1 -42.47 7.75 7.49
CA ASP A 1 -42.63 6.40 6.93
C ASP A 1 -42.47 6.42 5.42
N ASP A 2 -41.23 6.48 4.95
CA ASP A 2 -40.86 6.24 3.56
C ASP A 2 -40.27 4.82 3.50
N GLN A 3 -41.17 3.82 3.41
CA GLN A 3 -40.78 2.43 3.22
C GLN A 3 -40.77 2.14 1.72
N ARG A 4 -39.61 2.33 1.09
CA ARG A 4 -39.31 1.84 -0.26
C ARG A 4 -38.53 0.52 -0.11
N PRO A 5 -39.19 -0.65 -0.19
CA PRO A 5 -38.55 -1.96 0.02
C PRO A 5 -37.51 -2.33 -1.04
N GLU A 6 -37.41 -1.55 -2.13
CA GLU A 6 -36.43 -1.71 -3.21
C GLU A 6 -35.08 -0.99 -2.96
N GLU A 7 -34.94 -0.18 -1.90
CA GLU A 7 -33.61 0.25 -1.41
C GLU A 7 -32.97 -0.86 -0.58
N THR A 8 -32.79 -2.03 -1.19
CA THR A 8 -31.94 -3.07 -0.62
C THR A 8 -30.50 -2.59 -0.74
N LEU A 9 -29.99 -1.95 0.32
CA LEU A 9 -28.56 -1.85 0.60
C LEU A 9 -27.93 -3.21 0.28
N ALA A 10 -26.82 -3.21 -0.45
CA ALA A 10 -26.08 -4.42 -0.79
C ALA A 10 -26.05 -5.35 0.41
N VAL A 11 -26.47 -6.61 0.23
CA VAL A 11 -26.54 -7.62 1.31
C VAL A 11 -25.24 -7.53 2.11
N GLU A 12 -25.32 -7.02 3.34
CA GLU A 12 -24.19 -7.07 4.26
C GLU A 12 -23.75 -8.52 4.31
N GLY A 13 -22.46 -8.74 4.06
CA GLY A 13 -21.89 -10.01 3.62
C GLY A 13 -22.51 -11.23 4.33
N VAL A 14 -22.91 -12.20 3.51
CA VAL A 14 -23.47 -13.50 3.89
C VAL A 14 -23.02 -13.95 5.30
N ASP A 15 -23.95 -13.83 6.26
CA ASP A 15 -23.84 -14.46 7.58
C ASP A 15 -23.75 -15.98 7.39
N GLY A 16 -22.55 -16.55 7.59
CA GLY A 16 -22.38 -18.00 7.60
C GLY A 16 -21.00 -18.55 7.27
N ALA A 17 -20.15 -17.80 6.57
CA ALA A 17 -18.74 -18.19 6.44
C ALA A 17 -17.97 -17.68 7.67
N PRO A 18 -17.17 -18.51 8.36
CA PRO A 18 -16.24 -17.97 9.35
C PRO A 18 -15.34 -16.98 8.63
N LEU A 19 -15.49 -15.68 8.94
CA LEU A 19 -14.57 -14.67 8.47
C LEU A 19 -13.19 -15.10 8.96
N ASN A 20 -12.30 -15.41 8.02
CA ASN A 20 -10.90 -15.73 8.32
C ASN A 20 -10.27 -14.50 8.96
N LYS A 21 -10.27 -14.46 10.29
CA LYS A 21 -9.74 -13.34 11.07
C LYS A 21 -8.23 -13.51 11.22
N MET A 22 -7.49 -12.56 10.67
CA MET A 22 -6.06 -12.45 10.91
C MET A 22 -5.85 -11.90 12.33
N THR A 23 -5.30 -12.73 13.22
CA THR A 23 -4.90 -12.27 14.55
C THR A 23 -3.49 -11.71 14.49
N LEU A 24 -3.36 -10.40 14.69
CA LEU A 24 -2.06 -9.73 14.77
C LEU A 24 -1.43 -9.95 16.15
N GLN A 25 -0.21 -10.47 16.15
CA GLN A 25 0.61 -10.65 17.34
C GLN A 25 1.63 -9.51 17.43
N GLN A 26 1.56 -8.73 18.50
CA GLN A 26 2.54 -7.69 18.75
C GLN A 26 3.80 -8.25 19.40
N ARG A 27 4.96 -8.10 18.75
CA ARG A 27 6.24 -8.61 19.27
C ARG A 27 7.07 -7.56 19.99
N THR A 28 6.84 -6.28 19.72
CA THR A 28 7.55 -5.20 20.42
C THR A 28 7.06 -5.05 21.85
N ARG A 29 7.92 -5.39 22.83
CA ARG A 29 7.62 -5.27 24.27
C ARG A 29 7.27 -3.83 24.65
N GLY A 30 6.19 -3.66 25.42
CA GLY A 30 5.75 -2.36 25.93
C GLY A 30 5.19 -1.41 24.86
N PHE A 31 5.12 -1.81 23.58
CA PHE A 31 4.56 -0.93 22.53
C PHE A 31 3.09 -0.60 22.78
N LEU A 32 2.28 -1.59 23.17
CA LEU A 32 0.86 -1.37 23.46
C LEU A 32 0.67 -0.45 24.68
N GLU A 33 1.50 -0.61 25.71
CA GLU A 33 1.48 0.25 26.90
C GLU A 33 1.88 1.69 26.55
N ARG A 34 2.96 1.89 25.79
CA ARG A 34 3.37 3.22 25.29
C ARG A 34 2.30 3.85 24.40
N LYS A 35 1.73 3.06 23.47
CA LYS A 35 0.64 3.51 22.60
C LYS A 35 -0.58 3.94 23.41
N LYS A 36 -0.94 3.17 24.44
CA LYS A 36 -2.04 3.49 25.35
C LYS A 36 -1.75 4.77 26.13
N LEU A 37 -0.56 4.89 26.72
CA LEU A 37 -0.12 6.09 27.44
C LEU A 37 -0.18 7.34 26.54
N LEU A 38 0.34 7.26 25.31
CA LEU A 38 0.28 8.37 24.36
C LEU A 38 -1.16 8.71 23.96
N ALA A 39 -2.02 7.71 23.76
CA ALA A 39 -3.44 7.95 23.48
C ALA A 39 -4.15 8.63 24.67
N GLU A 40 -3.84 8.22 25.90
CA GLU A 40 -4.37 8.86 27.12
C GLU A 40 -3.87 10.30 27.28
N LEU A 41 -2.58 10.56 27.03
CA LEU A 41 -2.00 11.90 27.01
C LEU A 41 -2.63 12.78 25.92
N THR A 42 -2.84 12.22 24.72
CA THR A 42 -3.49 12.92 23.60
C THR A 42 -4.93 13.28 23.96
N LEU A 43 -5.69 12.35 24.55
CA LEU A 43 -7.05 12.59 25.02
C LEU A 43 -7.10 13.64 26.14
N ALA A 44 -6.14 13.61 27.07
CA ALA A 44 -6.04 14.59 28.13
C ALA A 44 -5.73 16.00 27.58
N TYR A 45 -4.79 16.10 26.64
CA TYR A 45 -4.49 17.32 25.91
C TYR A 45 -5.73 17.85 25.17
N GLU A 46 -6.42 16.98 24.43
CA GLU A 46 -7.61 17.35 23.67
C GLU A 46 -8.70 17.92 24.59
N ARG A 47 -9.04 17.22 25.68
CA ARG A 47 -10.01 17.69 26.68
C ARG A 47 -9.63 19.03 27.29
N ALA A 48 -8.36 19.21 27.61
CA ALA A 48 -7.86 20.46 28.18
C ALA A 48 -7.86 21.60 27.15
N SER A 49 -7.58 21.32 25.87
CA SER A 49 -7.61 22.30 24.77
C SER A 49 -9.02 22.84 24.48
N PHE A 50 -10.06 22.02 24.69
CA PHE A 50 -11.46 22.44 24.58
C PHE A 50 -12.03 23.11 25.85
N SER A 51 -11.25 23.20 26.93
CA SER A 51 -11.63 23.92 28.15
C SER A 51 -11.16 25.38 28.11
N PRO A 52 -11.96 26.38 28.52
CA PRO A 52 -11.54 27.78 28.50
C PRO A 52 -10.28 28.08 29.34
N LEU A 53 -10.16 27.47 30.53
CA LEU A 53 -8.98 27.65 31.39
C LEU A 53 -7.82 26.74 30.96
N GLY A 54 -8.14 25.52 30.50
CA GLY A 54 -7.14 24.58 30.02
C GLY A 54 -6.44 25.08 28.76
N SER A 55 -7.18 25.68 27.82
CA SER A 55 -6.61 26.23 26.59
C SER A 55 -5.67 27.41 26.86
N LEU A 56 -5.99 28.28 27.81
CA LEU A 56 -5.12 29.38 28.24
C LEU A 56 -3.83 28.85 28.89
N ALA A 57 -3.93 27.86 29.78
CA ALA A 57 -2.77 27.27 30.45
C ALA A 57 -1.86 26.52 29.46
N ILE A 58 -2.45 25.70 28.58
CA ILE A 58 -1.73 24.99 27.52
C ILE A 58 -1.05 25.98 26.59
N SER A 59 -1.77 27.00 26.14
CA SER A 59 -1.20 28.02 25.26
C SER A 59 -0.04 28.72 25.96
N ALA A 60 -0.18 29.17 27.20
CA ALA A 60 0.90 29.85 27.92
C ALA A 60 2.15 28.97 28.12
N LEU A 61 1.97 27.68 28.41
CA LEU A 61 3.06 26.73 28.64
C LEU A 61 3.74 26.27 27.35
N LEU A 62 2.95 26.00 26.30
CA LEU A 62 3.44 25.40 25.06
C LEU A 62 3.72 26.42 23.96
N LEU A 63 3.31 27.69 24.08
CA LEU A 63 3.56 28.74 23.08
C LEU A 63 4.99 28.75 22.55
N PRO A 64 6.07 28.74 23.37
CA PRO A 64 7.42 28.77 22.82
C PRO A 64 7.75 27.53 21.97
N PHE A 65 7.21 26.37 22.34
CA PHE A 65 7.40 25.12 21.59
C PHE A 65 6.57 25.12 20.31
N SER A 66 5.28 25.44 20.39
CA SER A 66 4.38 25.49 19.24
C SER A 66 4.76 26.59 18.24
N ALA A 67 5.23 27.75 18.72
CA ALA A 67 5.72 28.81 17.85
C ALA A 67 7.02 28.41 17.14
N HIS A 68 7.94 27.73 17.83
CA HIS A 68 9.15 27.20 17.20
C HIS A 68 8.84 26.11 16.18
N GLU A 69 7.94 25.19 16.51
CA GLU A 69 7.47 24.14 15.60
C GLU A 69 6.79 24.75 14.36
N LEU A 70 5.90 25.73 14.54
CA LEU A 70 5.24 26.43 13.45
C LEU A 70 6.25 27.17 12.56
N PHE A 71 7.23 27.85 13.17
CA PHE A 71 8.31 28.52 12.45
C PHE A 71 9.10 27.53 11.59
N LEU A 72 9.49 26.38 12.16
CA LEU A 72 10.20 25.33 11.42
C LEU A 72 9.33 24.74 10.32
N LYS A 73 8.05 24.42 10.59
CA LYS A 73 7.13 23.93 9.57
C LYS A 73 6.92 24.94 8.43
N SER A 74 6.94 26.24 8.73
CA SER A 74 6.72 27.30 7.73
C SER A 74 7.95 27.62 6.90
N LEU A 75 9.15 27.65 7.50
CA LEU A 75 10.38 28.12 6.82
C LEU A 75 11.38 27.01 6.50
N ALA A 76 11.31 25.88 7.22
CA ALA A 76 12.21 24.75 7.06
C ALA A 76 11.45 23.42 7.21
N PRO A 77 10.40 23.16 6.38
CA PRO A 77 9.52 21.99 6.53
C PRO A 77 10.31 20.68 6.52
N GLN A 78 11.41 20.63 5.76
CA GLN A 78 12.29 19.46 5.69
C GLN A 78 12.96 19.14 7.02
N THR A 79 13.41 20.17 7.73
CA THR A 79 14.04 20.04 9.05
C THR A 79 13.00 19.65 10.10
N ALA A 80 11.82 20.26 10.05
CA ALA A 80 10.71 19.92 10.94
C ALA A 80 10.33 18.43 10.83
N VAL A 81 10.16 17.94 9.60
CA VAL A 81 9.87 16.54 9.29
C VAL A 81 10.97 15.59 9.78
N ALA A 82 12.25 15.94 9.57
CA ALA A 82 13.37 15.12 10.00
C ALA A 82 13.48 15.02 11.54
N LEU A 83 13.23 16.12 12.25
CA LEU A 83 13.19 16.15 13.71
C LEU A 83 12.03 15.33 14.26
N GLU A 84 10.85 15.43 13.64
CA GLU A 84 9.68 14.63 14.00
C GLU A 84 9.96 13.13 13.84
N ASP A 85 10.62 12.72 12.75
CA ASP A 85 11.00 11.32 12.54
C ASP A 85 12.00 10.82 13.57
N ALA A 86 13.03 11.63 13.86
CA ALA A 86 14.02 11.29 14.87
C ALA A 86 13.35 11.11 16.24
N PHE A 87 12.49 12.04 16.64
CA PHE A 87 11.75 11.98 17.89
C PHE A 87 10.79 10.78 17.94
N SER A 88 9.97 10.60 16.91
CA SER A 88 9.00 9.51 16.80
C SER A 88 9.67 8.15 16.85
N SER A 89 10.82 7.98 16.21
CA SER A 89 11.57 6.72 16.22
C SER A 89 12.07 6.31 17.61
N VAL A 90 12.34 7.29 18.48
CA VAL A 90 12.77 7.07 19.87
C VAL A 90 11.57 6.83 20.79
N VAL A 91 10.52 7.63 20.66
CA VAL A 91 9.34 7.57 21.52
C VAL A 91 8.47 6.35 21.21
N MET A 92 8.23 6.10 19.92
CA MET A 92 7.42 5.02 19.38
C MET A 92 8.17 4.30 18.25
N PRO A 93 9.14 3.42 18.58
CA PRO A 93 9.79 2.61 17.57
C PRO A 93 8.74 1.79 16.82
N LYS A 94 8.95 1.61 15.51
CA LYS A 94 8.05 0.81 14.66
C LYS A 94 7.80 -0.56 15.31
N SER A 95 6.53 -0.93 15.41
CA SER A 95 6.15 -2.22 15.95
C SER A 95 6.52 -3.35 15.00
N VAL A 96 7.20 -4.37 15.53
CA VAL A 96 7.31 -5.66 14.84
C VAL A 96 6.05 -6.45 15.17
N THR A 97 5.24 -6.71 14.16
CA THR A 97 4.06 -7.57 14.24
C THR A 97 4.35 -8.92 13.59
N ASP A 98 3.71 -9.98 14.06
CA ASP A 98 3.53 -11.22 13.30
C ASP A 98 2.03 -11.55 13.27
N PHE A 99 1.67 -12.64 12.62
CA PHE A 99 0.27 -13.03 12.51
C PHE A 99 0.09 -14.53 12.55
N ASP A 100 -1.06 -14.95 13.05
CA ASP A 100 -1.52 -16.33 12.90
C ASP A 100 -2.05 -16.54 11.48
N SER A 101 -1.72 -17.70 10.91
CA SER A 101 -2.10 -18.11 9.56
C SER A 101 -3.62 -17.95 9.36
N PRO A 102 -4.09 -17.01 8.52
CA PRO A 102 -5.52 -16.76 8.37
C PRO A 102 -6.26 -17.88 7.62
N PHE A 103 -5.53 -18.70 6.86
CA PHE A 103 -6.05 -19.80 6.06
C PHE A 103 -5.38 -21.13 6.44
N SER A 104 -6.07 -22.23 6.16
CA SER A 104 -5.46 -23.56 6.15
C SER A 104 -4.46 -23.69 5.00
N ASP A 105 -3.51 -24.62 5.11
CA ASP A 105 -2.53 -24.88 4.03
C ASP A 105 -3.23 -25.26 2.71
N ALA A 106 -4.34 -26.00 2.77
CA ALA A 106 -5.14 -26.37 1.60
C ALA A 106 -5.77 -25.14 0.93
N GLU A 107 -6.43 -24.28 1.71
CA GLU A 107 -7.03 -23.05 1.19
C GLU A 107 -5.96 -22.09 0.63
N ALA A 108 -4.84 -21.95 1.34
CA ALA A 108 -3.72 -21.14 0.89
C ALA A 108 -3.16 -21.66 -0.46
N SER A 109 -2.99 -22.98 -0.59
CA SER A 109 -2.50 -23.60 -1.84
C SER A 109 -3.43 -23.34 -3.03
N SER A 110 -4.75 -23.40 -2.82
CA SER A 110 -5.75 -23.10 -3.85
C SER A 110 -5.67 -21.63 -4.30
N ARG A 111 -5.59 -20.69 -3.35
CA ARG A 111 -5.47 -19.26 -3.63
C ARG A 111 -4.18 -18.92 -4.38
N LEU A 112 -3.05 -19.47 -3.94
CA LEU A 112 -1.75 -19.34 -4.60
C LEU A 112 -1.79 -19.89 -6.02
N ALA A 113 -2.38 -21.08 -6.20
CA ALA A 113 -2.50 -21.70 -7.51
C ALA A 113 -3.28 -20.83 -8.49
N GLN A 114 -4.39 -20.22 -8.04
CA GLN A 114 -5.16 -19.30 -8.87
C GLN A 114 -4.31 -18.10 -9.31
N VAL A 115 -3.58 -17.47 -8.38
CA VAL A 115 -2.72 -16.31 -8.70
C VAL A 115 -1.64 -16.71 -9.71
N PHE A 116 -0.95 -17.82 -9.48
CA PHE A 116 0.12 -18.31 -10.36
C PHE A 116 -0.37 -18.66 -11.77
N LYS A 117 -1.54 -19.30 -11.89
CA LYS A 117 -2.18 -19.57 -13.18
C LYS A 117 -2.58 -18.28 -13.90
N ASN A 118 -3.20 -17.34 -13.18
CA ASN A 118 -3.61 -16.06 -13.75
C ASN A 118 -2.45 -15.30 -14.41
N ILE A 119 -1.27 -15.32 -13.78
CA ILE A 119 -0.08 -14.61 -14.27
C ILE A 119 0.81 -15.46 -15.19
N GLY A 120 0.46 -16.72 -15.44
CA GLY A 120 1.24 -17.62 -16.30
C GLY A 120 2.57 -18.09 -15.71
N VAL A 121 2.67 -18.22 -14.38
CA VAL A 121 3.89 -18.66 -13.68
C VAL A 121 3.63 -20.00 -13.01
N THR A 122 3.84 -21.10 -13.74
CA THR A 122 3.44 -22.46 -13.29
C THR A 122 4.61 -23.44 -13.26
N LYS A 123 5.60 -23.26 -14.15
CA LYS A 123 6.73 -24.17 -14.34
C LYS A 123 7.93 -23.70 -13.53
N GLN A 124 8.86 -24.63 -13.25
CA GLN A 124 10.07 -24.33 -12.48
C GLN A 124 10.91 -23.19 -13.07
N ASN A 125 11.01 -23.12 -14.40
CA ASN A 125 11.81 -22.11 -15.11
C ASN A 125 11.16 -20.72 -15.09
N ASP A 126 9.91 -20.60 -14.63
CA ASP A 126 9.21 -19.33 -14.53
C ASP A 126 9.54 -18.59 -13.22
N PHE A 127 10.09 -19.31 -12.23
CA PHE A 127 10.43 -18.76 -10.92
C PHE A 127 11.89 -18.29 -10.84
N ALA A 128 12.08 -17.07 -10.37
CA ALA A 128 13.39 -16.56 -9.99
C ALA A 128 13.78 -17.05 -8.59
N ARG A 129 15.08 -17.10 -8.29
CA ARG A 129 15.61 -17.42 -6.95
C ARG A 129 15.04 -16.55 -5.83
N LEU A 130 14.76 -15.29 -6.14
CA LEU A 130 14.08 -14.35 -5.23
C LEU A 130 12.88 -13.75 -5.95
N VAL A 131 11.69 -13.94 -5.38
CA VAL A 131 10.43 -13.38 -5.89
C VAL A 131 9.89 -12.37 -4.89
N MET A 132 9.53 -11.19 -5.35
CA MET A 132 9.02 -10.13 -4.49
C MET A 132 7.56 -9.86 -4.80
N LEU A 133 6.73 -9.82 -3.76
CA LEU A 133 5.37 -9.35 -3.84
C LEU A 133 5.28 -8.05 -3.08
N THR A 134 4.79 -7.01 -3.73
CA THR A 134 4.68 -5.70 -3.12
C THR A 134 3.24 -5.28 -3.17
N GLY A 135 2.60 -5.28 -1.99
CA GLY A 135 1.35 -4.57 -1.81
C GLY A 135 1.63 -3.07 -1.89
N HIS A 136 0.63 -2.30 -2.26
CA HIS A 136 0.72 -0.85 -2.30
C HIS A 136 -0.26 -0.22 -1.31
N GLY A 137 0.01 1.05 -1.03
CA GLY A 137 -0.89 1.95 -0.33
C GLY A 137 -0.47 3.39 -0.57
N ALA A 138 -1.14 4.31 0.11
CA ALA A 138 -0.84 5.73 0.03
C ALA A 138 -0.99 6.35 1.42
N ARG A 139 -0.04 7.21 1.80
CA ARG A 139 -0.19 8.07 2.97
C ARG A 139 -0.46 9.50 2.54
N SER A 140 -1.48 10.09 3.15
CA SER A 140 -1.86 11.48 2.98
C SER A 140 -2.11 12.07 4.37
N VAL A 141 -1.53 13.23 4.62
CA VAL A 141 -1.80 14.06 5.80
C VAL A 141 -2.81 15.14 5.43
N ASN A 142 -3.62 15.58 6.40
CA ASN A 142 -4.55 16.72 6.24
C ASN A 142 -5.53 16.62 5.05
N ASN A 143 -6.06 15.42 4.76
CA ASN A 143 -7.02 15.25 3.67
C ASN A 143 -8.39 14.83 4.20
N PRO A 144 -9.34 15.78 4.37
CA PRO A 144 -10.69 15.47 4.86
C PRO A 144 -11.49 14.58 3.90
N LEU A 145 -11.08 14.49 2.62
CA LEU A 145 -11.74 13.65 1.62
C LEU A 145 -11.14 12.24 1.53
N ILE A 146 -10.11 11.91 2.32
CA ILE A 146 -9.40 10.63 2.19
C ILE A 146 -10.31 9.40 2.36
N ALA A 147 -11.37 9.52 3.17
CA ALA A 147 -12.35 8.45 3.38
C ALA A 147 -13.21 8.17 2.13
N ALA A 148 -13.35 9.16 1.23
CA ALA A 148 -14.13 9.02 0.00
C ALA A 148 -13.33 8.36 -1.15
N TYR A 149 -12.02 8.15 -1.00
CA TYR A 149 -11.13 7.66 -2.06
C TYR A 149 -10.68 6.20 -1.89
N GLY A 150 -11.25 5.46 -0.92
CA GLY A 150 -10.87 4.07 -0.63
C GLY A 150 -9.48 3.94 -0.01
N ARG A 151 -9.34 3.16 1.07
CA ARG A 151 -8.07 2.95 1.78
C ARG A 151 -7.84 1.47 2.04
N ASP A 152 -7.46 0.74 1.00
CA ASP A 152 -7.00 -0.64 1.17
C ASP A 152 -5.48 -0.70 1.05
N GLU A 153 -4.81 -0.90 2.20
CA GLU A 153 -3.39 -1.18 2.25
C GLU A 153 -3.16 -2.68 2.01
N SER A 154 -2.48 -3.03 0.91
CA SER A 154 -2.29 -4.43 0.52
C SER A 154 -0.96 -5.04 1.00
N GLY A 155 -0.17 -4.31 1.78
CA GLY A 155 1.09 -4.79 2.37
C GLY A 155 0.96 -6.08 3.17
N PRO A 156 0.00 -6.20 4.12
CA PRO A 156 -0.23 -7.43 4.85
C PRO A 156 -0.54 -8.64 3.95
N ASN A 157 -1.31 -8.45 2.87
CA ASN A 157 -1.61 -9.52 1.91
C ASN A 157 -0.34 -10.03 1.21
N ALA A 158 0.57 -9.14 0.82
CA ALA A 158 1.85 -9.51 0.23
C ALA A 158 2.73 -10.31 1.21
N ARG A 159 2.72 -9.93 2.50
CA ARG A 159 3.42 -10.66 3.56
C ARG A 159 2.83 -12.07 3.76
N VAL A 160 1.50 -12.18 3.82
CA VAL A 160 0.78 -13.45 3.95
C VAL A 160 1.05 -14.36 2.75
N PHE A 161 0.99 -13.82 1.54
CA PHE A 161 1.33 -14.56 0.32
C PHE A 161 2.74 -15.15 0.40
N ALA A 162 3.74 -14.31 0.72
CA ALA A 162 5.13 -14.76 0.78
C ALA A 162 5.35 -15.86 1.83
N ARG A 163 4.67 -15.76 2.99
CA ARG A 163 4.69 -16.79 4.03
C ARG A 163 4.17 -18.13 3.54
N TYR A 164 3.01 -18.16 2.88
CA TYR A 164 2.48 -19.41 2.33
C TYR A 164 3.31 -19.94 1.15
N ALA A 165 3.79 -19.06 0.27
CA ALA A 165 4.65 -19.45 -0.84
C ALA A 165 6.00 -20.02 -0.38
N ASN A 166 6.45 -19.73 0.84
CA ASN A 166 7.63 -20.32 1.48
C ASN A 166 7.32 -21.53 2.39
N ASN A 167 6.04 -21.87 2.61
CA ASN A 167 5.66 -23.00 3.46
C ASN A 167 5.83 -24.34 2.70
N PRO A 168 6.64 -25.29 3.21
CA PRO A 168 6.86 -26.59 2.56
C PRO A 168 5.58 -27.39 2.31
N SER A 169 4.63 -27.40 3.25
CA SER A 169 3.35 -28.12 3.12
C SER A 169 2.51 -27.55 1.97
N VAL A 170 2.46 -26.22 1.85
CA VAL A 170 1.76 -25.53 0.77
C VAL A 170 2.45 -25.79 -0.58
N ARG A 171 3.78 -25.75 -0.64
CA ARG A 171 4.54 -26.09 -1.87
C ARG A 171 4.28 -27.52 -2.33
N MET A 172 4.21 -28.47 -1.39
CA MET A 172 3.87 -29.86 -1.69
C MET A 172 2.46 -29.96 -2.31
N MET A 173 1.46 -29.28 -1.73
CA MET A 173 0.10 -29.25 -2.27
C MET A 173 0.04 -28.59 -3.65
N LEU A 174 0.72 -27.45 -3.85
CA LEU A 174 0.86 -26.78 -5.14
C LEU A 174 1.38 -27.72 -6.23
N ARG A 175 2.43 -28.49 -5.90
CA ARG A 175 3.00 -29.48 -6.81
C ARG A 175 2.06 -30.64 -7.12
N GLN A 176 1.47 -31.24 -6.09
CA GLN A 176 0.68 -32.46 -6.22
C GLN A 176 -0.71 -32.22 -6.82
N GLN A 177 -1.38 -31.13 -6.44
CA GLN A 177 -2.78 -30.88 -6.79
C GLN A 177 -2.95 -29.93 -7.97
N TYR A 178 -1.99 -29.01 -8.16
CA TYR A 178 -2.11 -27.95 -9.17
C TYR A 178 -1.02 -27.99 -10.24
N GLY A 179 -0.03 -28.89 -10.13
CA GLY A 179 1.08 -29.01 -11.08
C GLY A 179 2.07 -27.85 -11.03
N ILE A 180 2.00 -26.99 -10.01
CA ILE A 180 2.83 -25.79 -9.88
C ILE A 180 4.09 -26.16 -9.11
N ASN A 181 5.24 -26.02 -9.77
CA ASN A 181 6.52 -26.47 -9.23
C ASN A 181 7.40 -25.27 -8.90
N ILE A 182 7.35 -24.81 -7.65
CA ILE A 182 8.27 -23.79 -7.13
C ILE A 182 9.62 -24.46 -6.82
N PRO A 183 10.74 -24.01 -7.42
CA PRO A 183 12.08 -24.54 -7.09
C PRO A 183 12.44 -24.38 -5.61
N ASP A 184 13.21 -25.33 -5.07
CA ASP A 184 13.63 -25.31 -3.66
C ASP A 184 14.50 -24.10 -3.32
N ASP A 185 15.24 -23.58 -4.29
CA ASP A 185 16.06 -22.37 -4.16
C ASP A 185 15.30 -21.07 -4.48
N THR A 186 13.97 -21.12 -4.65
CA THR A 186 13.13 -19.92 -4.77
C THR A 186 12.67 -19.46 -3.39
N TRP A 187 12.86 -18.17 -3.09
CA TRP A 187 12.39 -17.54 -1.85
C TRP A 187 11.49 -16.34 -2.15
N PHE A 188 10.34 -16.26 -1.47
CA PHE A 188 9.39 -15.15 -1.61
C PHE A 188 9.57 -14.12 -0.49
N VAL A 189 9.54 -12.83 -0.85
CA VAL A 189 9.58 -11.71 0.09
C VAL A 189 8.37 -10.81 -0.14
N GLY A 190 7.58 -10.60 0.91
CA GLY A 190 6.49 -9.64 0.89
C GLY A 190 7.02 -8.23 1.17
N GLY A 191 6.33 -7.22 0.66
CA GLY A 191 6.66 -5.83 0.91
C GLY A 191 5.47 -4.90 0.73
N TYR A 192 5.69 -3.64 1.06
CA TYR A 192 4.73 -2.56 0.96
C TYR A 192 5.37 -1.35 0.27
N HIS A 193 4.74 -0.85 -0.77
CA HIS A 193 5.10 0.38 -1.46
C HIS A 193 4.11 1.49 -1.11
N ASP A 194 4.60 2.52 -0.45
CA ASP A 194 3.87 3.75 -0.23
C ASP A 194 3.99 4.63 -1.49
N THR A 195 2.94 4.67 -2.27
CA THR A 195 2.93 5.31 -3.59
C THR A 195 3.09 6.82 -3.51
N THR A 196 2.79 7.48 -2.37
CA THR A 196 2.98 8.93 -2.24
C THR A 196 4.43 9.28 -1.95
N SER A 197 5.08 8.53 -1.06
CA SER A 197 6.48 8.78 -0.65
C SER A 197 7.53 7.98 -1.42
N ASP A 198 7.09 7.07 -2.30
CA ASP A 198 7.91 6.07 -2.98
C ASP A 198 8.73 5.17 -2.03
N THR A 199 8.35 5.10 -0.75
CA THR A 199 9.04 4.24 0.20
C THR A 199 8.63 2.78 0.01
N VAL A 200 9.61 1.87 0.08
CA VAL A 200 9.37 0.43 -0.02
C VAL A 200 9.87 -0.22 1.25
N GLU A 201 8.96 -0.86 1.98
CA GLU A 201 9.24 -1.62 3.18
C GLU A 201 9.16 -3.12 2.85
N LEU A 202 10.20 -3.87 3.18
CA LEU A 202 10.24 -5.32 2.98
C LEU A 202 9.97 -6.03 4.30
N TYR A 203 9.13 -7.06 4.26
CA TYR A 203 8.73 -7.82 5.42
C TYR A 203 9.55 -9.10 5.58
N ASP A 204 9.74 -9.51 6.84
CA ASP A 204 10.35 -10.79 7.22
C ASP A 204 11.73 -11.04 6.57
N VAL A 205 12.49 -9.95 6.34
CA VAL A 205 13.81 -10.01 5.69
C VAL A 205 14.82 -10.81 6.52
N GLU A 206 14.62 -10.90 7.84
CA GLU A 206 15.41 -11.72 8.75
C GLU A 206 15.21 -13.22 8.53
N ARG A 207 14.16 -13.63 7.82
CA ARG A 207 13.91 -15.04 7.48
C ARG A 207 14.49 -15.44 6.13
N VAL A 208 15.02 -14.49 5.35
CA VAL A 208 15.64 -14.78 4.06
C VAL A 208 16.89 -15.64 4.29
N PRO A 209 17.03 -16.80 3.63
CA PRO A 209 18.20 -17.66 3.79
C PRO A 209 19.49 -16.93 3.43
N ALA A 210 20.59 -17.28 4.12
CA ALA A 210 21.91 -16.70 3.85
C ALA A 210 22.35 -16.88 2.38
N THR A 211 21.91 -17.95 1.73
CA THR A 211 22.15 -18.24 0.30
C THR A 211 21.57 -17.20 -0.66
N HIS A 212 20.65 -16.35 -0.19
CA HIS A 212 19.93 -15.34 -0.97
C HIS A 212 20.33 -13.90 -0.62
N GLU A 213 21.28 -13.69 0.29
CA GLU A 213 21.70 -12.34 0.72
C GLU A 213 22.11 -11.44 -0.45
N ARG A 214 22.86 -11.99 -1.41
CA ARG A 214 23.27 -11.25 -2.61
C ARG A 214 22.10 -10.89 -3.51
N ASP A 215 21.12 -11.79 -3.64
CA ASP A 215 19.93 -11.56 -4.44
C ASP A 215 19.05 -10.49 -3.78
N LEU A 216 18.90 -10.52 -2.46
CA LEU A 216 18.17 -9.50 -1.69
C LEU A 216 18.85 -8.12 -1.77
N ALA A 217 20.18 -8.07 -1.64
CA ALA A 217 20.93 -6.82 -1.80
C ALA A 217 20.77 -6.23 -3.20
N ARG A 218 20.83 -7.07 -4.24
CA ARG A 218 20.59 -6.64 -5.63
C ARG A 218 19.16 -6.15 -5.83
N ALA A 219 18.18 -6.84 -5.27
CA ALA A 219 16.78 -6.44 -5.37
C ALA A 219 16.53 -5.08 -4.71
N ARG A 220 17.12 -4.83 -3.53
CA ARG A 220 17.06 -3.52 -2.86
C ARG A 220 17.65 -2.40 -3.72
N ASP A 221 18.81 -2.61 -4.32
CA ASP A 221 19.43 -1.63 -5.23
C ASP A 221 18.54 -1.34 -6.46
N VAL A 222 17.98 -2.38 -7.07
CA VAL A 222 17.06 -2.22 -8.21
C VAL A 222 15.81 -1.44 -7.80
N ILE A 223 15.22 -1.76 -6.64
CA ILE A 223 14.06 -1.04 -6.09
C ILE A 223 14.41 0.42 -5.82
N ASP A 224 15.54 0.68 -5.17
CA ASP A 224 15.98 2.04 -4.82
C ASP A 224 16.19 2.90 -6.06
N ARG A 225 16.77 2.34 -7.13
CA ARG A 225 16.88 3.02 -8.43
C ARG A 225 15.53 3.22 -9.12
N ALA A 226 14.69 2.18 -9.14
CA ALA A 226 13.38 2.23 -9.78
C ALA A 226 12.47 3.28 -9.13
N ARG A 227 12.41 3.33 -7.80
CA ARG A 227 11.62 4.35 -7.08
C ARG A 227 12.14 5.76 -7.32
N ALA A 228 13.45 5.95 -7.47
CA ALA A 228 14.04 7.27 -7.68
C ALA A 228 13.72 7.81 -9.07
N GLN A 229 13.76 6.94 -10.08
CA GLN A 229 13.34 7.27 -11.44
C GLN A 229 11.83 7.52 -11.50
N ASN A 230 11.02 6.70 -10.83
CA ASN A 230 9.57 6.92 -10.72
C ASN A 230 9.25 8.29 -10.11
N ALA A 231 9.92 8.65 -9.00
CA ALA A 231 9.76 9.94 -8.37
C ALA A 231 10.16 11.10 -9.31
N LEU A 232 11.25 10.95 -10.07
CA LEU A 232 11.71 11.98 -11.01
C LEU A 232 10.69 12.22 -12.12
N GLU A 233 10.19 11.15 -12.74
CA GLU A 233 9.11 11.26 -13.73
C GLU A 233 7.83 11.86 -13.10
N ARG A 234 7.60 11.69 -11.79
CA ARG A 234 6.42 12.23 -11.08
C ARG A 234 6.54 13.73 -10.88
N CYS A 235 7.72 14.18 -10.46
CA CYS A 235 8.03 15.60 -10.28
C CYS A 235 7.76 16.42 -11.54
N GLN A 236 7.95 15.87 -12.75
CA GLN A 236 7.61 16.56 -14.01
C GLN A 236 6.14 16.96 -14.14
N LYS A 237 5.23 16.34 -13.39
CA LYS A 237 3.79 16.65 -13.39
C LYS A 237 3.37 17.55 -12.23
N PHE A 238 4.25 17.83 -11.28
CA PHE A 238 3.93 18.68 -10.14
C PHE A 238 4.20 20.14 -10.43
N PHE A 239 3.25 20.99 -10.04
CA PHE A 239 3.36 22.43 -10.24
C PHE A 239 4.51 23.09 -9.47
N LEU A 240 4.96 22.49 -8.36
CA LEU A 240 5.99 23.05 -7.47
C LEU A 240 7.27 22.20 -7.44
N ALA A 241 7.66 21.60 -8.58
CA ALA A 241 8.82 20.73 -8.67
C ALA A 241 9.82 21.10 -9.79
N ASP A 242 9.75 22.34 -10.32
CA ASP A 242 10.61 22.81 -11.42
C ASP A 242 12.12 22.68 -11.12
N ASP A 243 12.52 22.83 -9.86
CA ASP A 243 13.92 22.71 -9.41
C ASP A 243 14.40 21.26 -9.23
N VAL A 244 13.52 20.27 -9.41
CA VAL A 244 13.85 18.85 -9.22
C VAL A 244 14.40 18.26 -10.51
N GLN A 245 15.72 18.06 -10.55
CA GLN A 245 16.43 17.63 -11.77
C GLN A 245 17.08 16.25 -11.65
N THR A 246 17.18 15.72 -10.43
CA THR A 246 17.86 14.43 -10.16
C THR A 246 16.94 13.44 -9.43
N PRO A 247 17.15 12.13 -9.60
CA PRO A 247 16.38 11.10 -8.88
C PRO A 247 16.42 11.26 -7.35
N GLU A 248 17.57 11.69 -6.81
CA GLU A 248 17.75 11.90 -5.37
C GLU A 248 16.95 13.10 -4.86
N GLN A 249 16.98 14.21 -5.60
CA GLN A 249 16.13 15.38 -5.32
C GLN A 249 14.66 15.01 -5.41
N ALA A 250 14.27 14.19 -6.38
CA ALA A 250 12.90 13.78 -6.59
C ALA A 250 12.38 12.92 -5.43
N LEU A 251 13.15 11.92 -4.97
CA LEU A 251 12.80 11.13 -3.78
C LEU A 251 12.62 12.01 -2.54
N LYS A 252 13.51 12.98 -2.36
CA LYS A 252 13.39 13.94 -1.26
C LYS A 252 12.12 14.76 -1.40
N HIS A 253 11.82 15.26 -2.60
CA HIS A 253 10.63 16.05 -2.90
C HIS A 253 9.34 15.27 -2.60
N VAL A 254 9.15 14.07 -3.16
CA VAL A 254 7.91 13.28 -2.96
C VAL A 254 7.70 12.89 -1.49
N ARG A 255 8.77 12.59 -0.74
CA ARG A 255 8.68 12.28 0.70
C ARG A 255 8.21 13.47 1.53
N LEU A 256 8.70 14.67 1.20
CA LEU A 256 8.29 15.90 1.87
C LEU A 256 6.85 16.23 1.52
N ARG A 257 6.51 16.19 0.23
CA ARG A 257 5.17 16.42 -0.31
C ARG A 257 4.13 15.51 0.36
N ALA A 258 4.44 14.23 0.55
CA ALA A 258 3.56 13.26 1.22
C ALA A 258 3.21 13.62 2.68
N ARG A 259 3.97 14.53 3.31
CA ARG A 259 3.82 14.97 4.70
C ARG A 259 3.55 16.46 4.86
N ASP A 260 3.46 17.18 3.75
CA ASP A 260 3.20 18.61 3.77
C ASP A 260 1.69 18.84 3.93
N THR A 261 1.30 19.49 5.03
CA THR A 261 -0.10 19.81 5.32
C THR A 261 -0.68 20.87 4.38
N ALA A 262 0.17 21.61 3.66
CA ALA A 262 -0.27 22.54 2.61
C ALA A 262 -0.71 21.82 1.33
N GLU A 263 -0.41 20.52 1.18
CA GLU A 263 -0.83 19.72 0.02
C GLU A 263 -2.30 19.31 0.14
N VAL A 264 -3.18 20.21 -0.31
CA VAL A 264 -4.64 20.04 -0.26
C VAL A 264 -5.17 18.94 -1.18
N ARG A 265 -4.38 18.47 -2.16
CA ARG A 265 -4.79 17.39 -3.07
C ARG A 265 -4.00 16.12 -2.77
N PRO A 266 -4.67 14.99 -2.46
CA PRO A 266 -3.98 13.72 -2.34
C PRO A 266 -3.36 13.32 -3.67
N GLU A 267 -2.16 12.77 -3.61
CA GLU A 267 -1.58 12.09 -4.75
C GLU A 267 -2.00 10.62 -4.74
N LEU A 268 -2.92 10.27 -5.62
CA LEU A 268 -3.30 8.88 -5.83
C LEU A 268 -2.65 8.41 -7.13
N ALA A 269 -1.77 7.41 -7.06
CA ALA A 269 -0.98 6.91 -8.18
C ALA A 269 -1.80 6.37 -9.37
N HIS A 270 -3.13 6.25 -9.21
CA HIS A 270 -4.05 5.81 -10.27
C HIS A 270 -4.89 6.94 -10.87
N SER A 271 -4.78 8.16 -10.34
CA SER A 271 -5.37 9.33 -10.97
C SER A 271 -4.81 9.45 -12.40
N THR A 272 -5.68 9.66 -13.39
CA THR A 272 -5.36 9.70 -14.84
C THR A 272 -5.17 8.37 -15.57
N ASN A 273 -5.58 7.23 -14.97
CA ASN A 273 -5.64 5.95 -15.69
C ASN A 273 -6.32 6.12 -17.07
N GLY A 274 -5.65 5.67 -18.13
CA GLY A 274 -6.09 5.82 -19.51
C GLY A 274 -6.21 4.50 -20.27
N ALA A 275 -5.61 3.42 -19.77
CA ALA A 275 -5.68 2.10 -20.41
C ALA A 275 -5.43 0.96 -19.42
N VAL A 276 -5.94 -0.22 -19.76
CA VAL A 276 -5.52 -1.48 -19.15
C VAL A 276 -4.93 -2.32 -20.28
N ILE A 277 -3.66 -2.74 -20.14
CA ILE A 277 -2.99 -3.60 -21.12
C ILE A 277 -2.80 -4.97 -20.46
N VAL A 278 -3.60 -5.94 -20.88
CA VAL A 278 -3.56 -7.31 -20.39
C VAL A 278 -2.72 -8.16 -21.32
N GLY A 279 -1.72 -8.85 -20.76
CA GLY A 279 -0.89 -9.79 -21.50
C GLY A 279 0.51 -9.92 -20.92
N ARG A 280 1.38 -10.65 -21.61
CA ARG A 280 2.75 -10.88 -21.13
C ARG A 280 3.57 -9.58 -21.09
N ARG A 281 4.54 -9.53 -20.18
CA ARG A 281 5.36 -8.33 -19.91
C ARG A 281 6.08 -7.79 -21.15
N GLU A 282 6.40 -8.67 -22.10
CA GLU A 282 7.06 -8.37 -23.37
C GLU A 282 6.31 -7.31 -24.19
N LEU A 283 4.96 -7.29 -24.13
CA LEU A 283 4.14 -6.33 -24.88
C LEU A 283 4.44 -4.87 -24.53
N THR A 284 4.83 -4.62 -23.28
CA THR A 284 5.01 -3.28 -22.73
C THR A 284 6.44 -3.01 -22.29
N LYS A 285 7.37 -3.94 -22.53
CA LYS A 285 8.76 -3.82 -22.07
C LYS A 285 9.45 -2.67 -22.80
N GLY A 286 10.04 -1.74 -22.02
CA GLY A 286 10.73 -0.57 -22.55
C GLY A 286 9.81 0.48 -23.20
N LYS A 287 8.49 0.41 -22.99
CA LYS A 287 7.53 1.41 -23.50
C LYS A 287 7.26 2.47 -22.45
N PHE A 288 7.25 3.73 -22.88
CA PHE A 288 6.80 4.84 -22.06
C PHE A 288 5.27 4.94 -22.16
N LEU A 289 4.58 4.71 -21.04
CA LEU A 289 3.11 4.71 -20.94
C LEU A 289 2.59 5.84 -20.04
N ASP A 290 3.44 6.83 -19.77
CA ASP A 290 3.13 8.05 -19.00
C ASP A 290 2.52 7.80 -17.60
N ARG A 291 2.72 6.60 -17.04
CA ARG A 291 2.06 6.06 -15.83
C ARG A 291 0.53 6.00 -15.89
N ARG A 292 -0.03 5.88 -17.10
CA ARG A 292 -1.49 5.87 -17.31
C ARG A 292 -2.04 4.50 -17.70
N ALA A 293 -1.26 3.43 -17.52
CA ALA A 293 -1.66 2.09 -17.89
C ALA A 293 -1.52 1.12 -16.72
N PHE A 294 -2.58 0.38 -16.42
CA PHE A 294 -2.48 -0.85 -15.63
C PHE A 294 -1.95 -1.98 -16.51
N LEU A 295 -1.04 -2.79 -15.96
CA LEU A 295 -0.35 -3.86 -16.69
C LEU A 295 -0.57 -5.25 -16.07
N PRO A 296 -1.81 -5.78 -15.99
CA PRO A 296 -2.03 -7.15 -15.53
C PRO A 296 -1.30 -8.15 -16.43
N SER A 297 -0.45 -8.97 -15.82
CA SER A 297 0.22 -10.06 -16.53
C SER A 297 -0.77 -11.18 -16.79
N TYR A 298 -0.78 -11.67 -18.03
CA TYR A 298 -1.61 -12.78 -18.49
C TYR A 298 -0.87 -13.55 -19.57
N ASP A 299 -0.92 -14.88 -19.48
CA ASP A 299 -0.36 -15.76 -20.50
C ASP A 299 -1.48 -16.58 -21.19
N PRO A 300 -1.82 -16.29 -22.46
CA PRO A 300 -2.85 -17.03 -23.17
C PRO A 300 -2.50 -18.50 -23.44
N PHE A 301 -1.23 -18.89 -23.34
CA PHE A 301 -0.80 -20.27 -23.57
C PHE A 301 -0.92 -21.16 -22.34
N GLU A 302 -1.18 -20.58 -21.16
CA GLU A 302 -1.40 -21.28 -19.90
C GLU A 302 -2.88 -21.24 -19.48
N ASP A 303 -3.77 -20.80 -20.39
CA ASP A 303 -5.21 -20.70 -20.19
C ASP A 303 -5.96 -21.84 -20.90
N ASP A 304 -7.21 -22.04 -20.51
CA ASP A 304 -8.10 -22.97 -21.20
C ASP A 304 -8.75 -22.33 -22.44
N GLU A 305 -9.42 -23.13 -23.26
CA GLU A 305 -10.12 -22.65 -24.47
C GLU A 305 -11.24 -21.64 -24.17
N ARG A 306 -11.70 -21.55 -22.91
CA ARG A 306 -12.75 -20.62 -22.48
C ARG A 306 -12.18 -19.28 -22.02
N GLY A 307 -10.87 -19.21 -21.76
CA GLY A 307 -10.23 -18.01 -21.22
C GLY A 307 -10.53 -17.80 -19.73
N THR A 308 -10.64 -18.87 -18.94
CA THR A 308 -10.99 -18.78 -17.51
C THR A 308 -10.00 -17.90 -16.71
N ASN A 309 -8.70 -18.00 -17.01
CA ASN A 309 -7.70 -17.14 -16.37
C ASN A 309 -7.82 -15.70 -16.88
N LEU A 310 -8.10 -15.51 -18.17
CA LEU A 310 -8.33 -14.18 -18.74
C LEU A 310 -9.52 -13.47 -18.06
N GLU A 311 -10.63 -14.17 -17.85
CA GLU A 311 -11.80 -13.65 -17.13
C GLU A 311 -11.41 -13.23 -15.70
N SER A 312 -10.63 -14.08 -15.02
CA SER A 312 -10.15 -13.84 -13.65
C SER A 312 -9.20 -12.63 -13.56
N VAL A 313 -8.46 -12.32 -14.62
CA VAL A 313 -7.56 -11.15 -14.70
C VAL A 313 -8.30 -9.90 -15.15
N LEU A 314 -9.20 -10.01 -16.12
CA LEU A 314 -9.96 -8.88 -16.67
C LEU A 314 -10.95 -8.30 -15.68
N THR A 315 -11.69 -9.16 -14.97
CA THR A 315 -12.76 -8.75 -14.05
C THR A 315 -12.28 -7.73 -13.01
N PRO A 316 -11.24 -8.02 -12.19
CA PRO A 316 -10.74 -7.04 -11.22
C PRO A 316 -10.12 -5.82 -11.90
N ALA A 317 -9.46 -5.97 -13.05
CA ALA A 317 -8.84 -4.84 -13.75
C ALA A 317 -9.88 -3.84 -14.28
N LEU A 318 -11.01 -4.33 -14.79
CA LEU A 318 -12.13 -3.50 -15.25
C LEU A 318 -12.87 -2.84 -14.08
N LEU A 319 -13.12 -3.59 -13.00
CA LEU A 319 -13.75 -3.04 -11.79
C LEU A 319 -12.90 -1.91 -11.21
N VAL A 320 -11.62 -2.16 -10.96
CA VAL A 320 -10.70 -1.16 -10.39
C VAL A 320 -10.55 0.03 -11.34
N GLY A 321 -10.30 -0.23 -12.63
CA GLY A 321 -10.10 0.83 -13.62
C GLY A 321 -11.34 1.71 -13.82
N SER A 322 -12.55 1.13 -13.81
CA SER A 322 -13.80 1.88 -13.95
C SER A 322 -14.15 2.64 -12.68
N SER A 323 -14.01 2.04 -11.48
CA SER A 323 -14.25 2.72 -10.21
C SER A 323 -13.38 3.96 -10.06
N ILE A 324 -12.07 3.86 -10.30
CA ILE A 324 -11.15 5.01 -10.22
C ILE A 324 -11.53 6.10 -11.21
N SER A 325 -11.92 5.72 -12.43
CA SER A 325 -12.29 6.69 -13.47
C SER A 325 -13.59 7.41 -13.12
N LEU A 326 -14.56 6.70 -12.56
CA LEU A 326 -15.85 7.25 -12.12
C LEU A 326 -15.69 8.13 -10.88
N GLU A 327 -14.90 7.72 -9.89
CA GLU A 327 -14.56 8.54 -8.72
C GLU A 327 -13.99 9.89 -9.14
N TYR A 328 -13.05 9.90 -10.11
CA TYR A 328 -12.49 11.14 -10.63
C TYR A 328 -13.53 11.96 -11.41
N LEU A 329 -14.31 11.33 -12.30
CA LEU A 329 -15.37 12.00 -13.04
C LEU A 329 -16.33 12.72 -12.08
N PHE A 330 -16.90 12.00 -11.12
CA PHE A 330 -17.85 12.57 -10.15
C PHE A 330 -17.22 13.59 -9.20
N SER A 331 -15.90 13.54 -8.97
CA SER A 331 -15.20 14.60 -8.23
C SER A 331 -15.11 15.94 -8.98
N THR A 332 -15.32 15.93 -10.31
CA THR A 332 -15.19 17.11 -11.19
C THR A 332 -16.51 17.59 -11.79
N VAL A 333 -17.58 16.79 -11.71
CA VAL A 333 -18.91 17.17 -12.19
C VAL A 333 -19.52 18.22 -11.26
N ASN A 334 -20.01 19.31 -11.84
CA ASN A 334 -20.68 20.38 -11.10
C ASN A 334 -22.07 19.87 -10.64
N GLY A 335 -22.32 19.88 -9.33
CA GLY A 335 -23.56 19.35 -8.75
C GLY A 335 -23.41 18.48 -7.50
N GLY A 336 -22.17 18.17 -7.08
CA GLY A 336 -21.88 17.44 -5.84
C GLY A 336 -22.47 16.02 -5.78
N ALA A 337 -21.96 15.21 -4.88
CA ALA A 337 -22.63 13.97 -4.48
C ALA A 337 -23.02 14.09 -3.01
N GLY A 338 -24.26 13.72 -2.69
CA GLY A 338 -24.85 13.82 -1.35
C GLY A 338 -25.78 15.01 -1.15
N THR A 339 -26.48 15.05 -0.01
CA THR A 339 -27.51 16.07 0.34
C THR A 339 -26.96 17.48 0.60
N LYS A 340 -25.72 17.75 0.19
CA LYS A 340 -25.01 19.03 0.39
C LYS A 340 -24.30 19.52 -0.87
N ALA A 341 -24.88 19.29 -2.04
CA ALA A 341 -24.69 20.20 -3.14
C ALA A 341 -25.54 21.47 -2.90
N PRO A 342 -25.08 22.67 -3.26
CA PRO A 342 -25.83 23.92 -3.07
C PRO A 342 -27.17 23.95 -3.79
#